data_AF-F2KRV1-F1
#
_entry.id   AF-F2KRV1-F1
#
_cell.length_a   1.000
_cell.length_b   1.000
_cell.length_c   1.000
_cell.angle_alpha   90.00
_cell.angle_beta   90.00
_cell.angle_gamma   90.00
#
_symmetry.space_group_name_H-M   'P 1'
#
loop_
_entity.id
_entity.type
_entity.pdbx_description
1 polymer ?
#
loop_
_entity_poly.entity_id
_entity_poly.type
_entity_poly.pdbx_seq_one_letter_code
_entity_poly.pdbx_strand_id
1 'polypeptide(L)'
;MEGEEERIRAVVDSSIVFSLVIKGKQSAYLDFFLNDRLELYAPEEIIYEFRRHSKKLRDKSDTFEEAMFLAFSFIKIMPREFYIDVMQKAYNICKFDEKDSPFIALALKLGILSGQTIGESSKTGEKQLN
;
A
#
# COMPACT_ATOMS: atom_id res chain seq x y z
N MET A 1 28.63 -9.53 7.83
CA MET A 1 27.33 -8.93 8.21
C MET A 1 27.03 -7.93 7.12
N GLU A 2 26.35 -8.36 6.07
CA GLU A 2 25.82 -7.43 5.06
C GLU A 2 24.89 -6.48 5.79
N GLY A 3 25.14 -5.17 5.66
CA GLY A 3 24.28 -4.16 6.25
C GLY A 3 22.86 -4.37 5.76
N GLU A 4 21.88 -4.28 6.65
CA GLU A 4 20.49 -4.21 6.25
C GLU A 4 20.34 -2.96 5.37
N GLU A 5 20.41 -3.14 4.04
CA GLU A 5 20.07 -2.08 3.11
C GLU A 5 18.63 -1.65 3.43
N GLU A 6 18.45 -0.35 3.65
CA GLU A 6 17.16 0.23 3.99
C GLU A 6 16.17 -0.07 2.86
N ARG A 7 15.20 -0.97 3.12
CA ARG A 7 14.19 -1.34 2.14
C ARG A 7 13.19 -0.21 1.94
N ILE A 8 12.85 0.05 0.69
CA ILE A 8 11.83 1.02 0.31
C ILE A 8 10.46 0.39 0.56
N ARG A 9 9.66 1.03 1.41
CA ARG A 9 8.31 0.57 1.76
C ARG A 9 7.27 1.22 0.86
N ALA A 10 6.34 0.42 0.34
CA ALA A 10 5.26 0.90 -0.52
C ALA A 10 3.92 0.27 -0.14
N VAL A 11 2.84 1.05 -0.22
CA VAL A 11 1.48 0.51 -0.20
C VAL A 11 1.02 0.30 -1.64
N VAL A 12 0.59 -0.92 -1.96
CA VAL A 12 0.15 -1.29 -3.31
C VAL A 12 -1.37 -1.27 -3.43
N ASP A 13 -1.84 -0.63 -4.50
CA ASP A 13 -3.24 -0.57 -4.88
C ASP A 13 -3.74 -1.93 -5.43
N SER A 14 -5.03 -2.22 -5.24
CA SER A 14 -5.68 -3.42 -5.74
C SER A 14 -5.56 -3.59 -7.25
N SER A 15 -5.64 -2.52 -8.03
CA SER A 15 -5.56 -2.51 -9.49
C SER A 15 -4.20 -3.00 -10.01
N ILE A 16 -3.11 -2.64 -9.33
CA ILE A 16 -1.75 -3.08 -9.66
C ILE A 16 -1.65 -4.60 -9.43
N VAL A 17 -2.13 -5.08 -8.29
CA VAL A 17 -2.17 -6.51 -7.95
C VAL A 17 -3.00 -7.26 -8.97
N PHE A 18 -4.20 -6.76 -9.32
CA PHE A 18 -5.08 -7.43 -10.27
C PHE A 18 -4.45 -7.47 -11.67
N SER A 19 -3.75 -6.41 -12.10
CA SER A 19 -3.01 -6.44 -13.37
C SER A 19 -1.95 -7.54 -13.38
N LEU A 20 -1.22 -7.74 -12.28
CA LEU A 20 -0.26 -8.83 -12.16
C LEU A 20 -0.94 -10.20 -12.22
N VAL A 21 -2.06 -10.39 -11.52
CA VAL A 21 -2.78 -11.68 -11.52
C VAL A 21 -3.36 -12.01 -12.90
N ILE A 22 -3.91 -11.02 -13.62
CA ILE A 22 -4.49 -11.23 -14.95
C ILE A 22 -3.41 -11.52 -15.98
N LYS A 23 -2.34 -10.70 -16.02
CA LYS A 23 -1.34 -10.73 -17.09
C LYS A 23 -0.18 -11.68 -16.78
N GLY A 24 -0.04 -12.11 -15.53
CA GLY A 24 1.06 -12.96 -15.07
C GLY A 24 2.41 -12.38 -15.50
N LYS A 25 3.19 -13.21 -16.21
CA LYS A 25 4.53 -12.84 -16.73
C LYS A 25 4.54 -11.67 -17.70
N GLN A 26 3.40 -11.33 -18.31
CA GLN A 26 3.27 -10.20 -19.24
C GLN A 26 2.89 -8.88 -18.53
N SER A 27 2.75 -8.90 -17.20
CA SER A 27 2.44 -7.69 -16.45
C SER A 27 3.63 -6.74 -16.43
N ALA A 28 3.39 -5.46 -16.74
CA ALA A 28 4.38 -4.40 -16.59
C ALA A 28 4.82 -4.19 -15.12
N TYR A 29 4.08 -4.74 -14.16
CA TYR A 29 4.39 -4.65 -12.74
C TYR A 29 5.21 -5.83 -12.20
N LEU A 30 5.54 -6.83 -13.02
CA LEU A 30 6.25 -8.02 -12.53
C LEU A 30 7.59 -7.64 -11.88
N ASP A 31 8.41 -6.84 -12.56
CA ASP A 31 9.72 -6.42 -12.04
C ASP A 31 9.60 -5.59 -10.74
N PHE A 32 8.51 -4.84 -10.59
CA PHE A 32 8.22 -4.11 -9.34
C PHE A 32 7.96 -5.07 -8.17
N PHE A 33 7.27 -6.19 -8.41
CA PHE A 33 7.01 -7.20 -7.37
C PHE A 33 8.24 -8.06 -7.04
N LEU A 34 9.13 -8.28 -8.01
CA LEU A 34 10.34 -9.08 -7.83
C LEU A 34 11.52 -8.29 -7.25
N ASN A 35 11.40 -6.97 -7.09
CA ASN A 35 12.45 -6.12 -6.57
C ASN A 35 12.61 -6.33 -5.04
N ASP A 36 13.72 -6.94 -4.65
CA ASP A 36 14.07 -7.27 -3.26
C ASP A 36 14.32 -6.06 -2.35
N ARG A 37 14.55 -4.88 -2.94
CA ARG A 37 14.63 -3.61 -2.21
C ARG A 37 13.25 -3.06 -1.83
N LEU A 38 12.17 -3.60 -2.39
CA LEU A 38 10.81 -3.17 -2.08
C LEU A 38 10.16 -4.07 -1.02
N GLU A 39 9.50 -3.44 -0.08
CA GLU A 39 8.63 -4.10 0.88
C GLU A 39 7.20 -3.61 0.66
N LEU A 40 6.37 -4.50 0.13
CA LEU A 40 5.03 -4.17 -0.33
C LEU A 40 4.00 -4.47 0.76
N TYR A 41 3.10 -3.52 0.99
CA TYR A 41 2.02 -3.61 1.95
C TYR A 41 0.68 -3.36 1.25
N ALA A 42 -0.39 -3.98 1.73
CA ALA A 42 -1.75 -3.61 1.34
C ALA A 42 -2.70 -3.77 2.52
N PRO A 43 -3.77 -2.95 2.59
CA PRO A 43 -4.79 -3.13 3.61
C PRO A 43 -5.63 -4.39 3.29
N GLU A 44 -6.21 -5.03 4.30
CA GLU A 44 -7.01 -6.26 4.11
C GLU A 44 -8.18 -6.10 3.12
N GLU A 45 -8.62 -4.87 2.87
CA GLU A 45 -9.67 -4.56 1.89
C GLU A 45 -9.37 -5.09 0.49
N ILE A 46 -8.09 -5.25 0.13
CA ILE A 46 -7.68 -5.85 -1.14
C ILE A 46 -8.20 -7.29 -1.28
N ILE A 47 -8.31 -8.04 -0.18
CA ILE A 47 -8.84 -9.41 -0.18
C ILE A 47 -10.34 -9.38 -0.51
N TYR A 48 -11.10 -8.46 0.09
CA TYR A 48 -12.53 -8.33 -0.18
C TYR A 48 -12.77 -7.92 -1.64
N GLU A 49 -11.97 -7.01 -2.16
CA GLU A 49 -12.06 -6.58 -3.54
C GLU A 49 -11.67 -7.69 -4.52
N PHE A 50 -10.57 -8.40 -4.25
CA PHE A 50 -10.15 -9.54 -5.05
C PHE A 50 -11.23 -10.61 -5.11
N ARG A 51 -11.87 -10.95 -3.98
CA ARG A 51 -12.97 -11.93 -3.94
C ARG A 51 -14.19 -11.52 -4.76
N ARG A 52 -14.49 -10.22 -4.87
CA ARG A 52 -15.59 -9.72 -5.71
C ARG A 52 -15.28 -9.89 -7.20
N HIS A 53 -14.02 -9.75 -7.58
CA HIS A 53 -13.59 -9.80 -8.97
C HIS A 53 -13.09 -11.18 -9.41
N SER A 54 -12.69 -12.06 -8.48
CA SER A 54 -11.96 -13.31 -8.76
C SER A 54 -12.64 -14.23 -9.77
N LYS A 55 -13.99 -14.30 -9.76
CA LYS A 55 -14.74 -15.05 -10.78
C LYS A 55 -14.49 -14.52 -12.20
N LYS A 56 -14.58 -13.19 -12.38
CA LYS A 56 -14.34 -12.54 -13.68
C LYS A 56 -12.87 -12.57 -14.10
N LEU A 57 -11.96 -12.72 -13.14
CA LEU A 57 -10.51 -12.73 -13.38
C LEU A 57 -10.01 -14.12 -13.73
N ARG A 58 -10.55 -15.17 -13.10
CA ARG A 58 -10.20 -16.57 -13.38
C ARG A 58 -10.46 -16.93 -14.84
N ASP A 59 -11.58 -16.49 -15.39
CA ASP A 59 -11.95 -16.79 -16.79
C ASP A 59 -11.01 -16.11 -17.82
N LYS A 60 -10.10 -15.24 -17.38
CA LYS A 60 -9.19 -14.46 -18.23
C LYS A 60 -7.73 -14.90 -18.15
N SER A 61 -7.41 -15.89 -17.32
CA SER A 61 -6.01 -16.29 -17.07
C SER A 61 -5.90 -17.77 -16.76
N ASP A 62 -5.18 -18.50 -17.63
CA ASP A 62 -4.89 -19.93 -17.43
C ASP A 62 -3.94 -20.17 -16.25
N THR A 63 -3.18 -19.15 -15.84
CA THR A 63 -2.25 -19.19 -14.70
C THR A 63 -2.76 -18.36 -13.52
N PHE A 64 -4.08 -18.20 -13.40
CA PHE A 64 -4.69 -17.30 -12.42
C PHE A 64 -4.26 -17.63 -10.99
N GLU A 65 -4.25 -18.92 -10.63
CA GLU A 65 -3.93 -19.36 -9.27
C GLU A 65 -2.45 -19.16 -8.94
N GLU A 66 -1.54 -19.49 -9.86
CA GLU A 66 -0.10 -19.27 -9.64
C GLU A 66 0.21 -17.77 -9.57
N ALA A 67 -0.38 -16.96 -10.45
CA ALA A 67 -0.17 -15.52 -10.46
C ALA A 67 -0.77 -14.85 -9.21
N MET A 68 -1.94 -15.30 -8.74
CA MET A 68 -2.52 -14.89 -7.47
C MET A 68 -1.62 -15.24 -6.30
N PHE A 69 -1.20 -16.50 -6.20
CA PHE A 69 -0.32 -16.97 -5.13
C PHE A 69 0.98 -16.15 -5.10
N LEU A 70 1.61 -15.97 -6.25
CA LEU A 70 2.82 -15.18 -6.39
C LEU A 70 2.59 -13.73 -5.96
N ALA A 71 1.55 -13.06 -6.47
CA ALA A 71 1.25 -11.67 -6.16
C ALA A 71 1.06 -11.45 -4.64
N PHE A 72 0.26 -12.29 -3.99
CA PHE A 72 0.02 -12.18 -2.55
C PHE A 72 1.20 -12.65 -1.69
N SER A 73 2.10 -13.49 -2.22
CA SER A 73 3.33 -13.89 -1.50
C SER A 73 4.31 -12.74 -1.29
N PHE A 74 4.26 -11.71 -2.14
CA PHE A 74 5.12 -10.52 -2.04
C PHE A 74 4.51 -9.39 -1.20
N ILE A 75 3.22 -9.46 -0.88
CA ILE A 75 2.51 -8.37 -0.20
C ILE A 75 2.23 -8.75 1.24
N LYS A 76 2.65 -7.88 2.16
CA LYS A 76 2.21 -7.92 3.56
C LYS A 76 0.82 -7.34 3.67
N ILE A 77 -0.17 -8.22 3.82
CA ILE A 77 -1.55 -7.80 4.10
C ILE A 77 -1.66 -7.37 5.55
N MET A 78 -2.08 -6.13 5.76
CA MET A 78 -2.20 -5.53 7.08
C MET A 78 -3.67 -5.55 7.52
N PRO A 79 -3.96 -6.08 8.72
CA PRO A 79 -5.33 -6.15 9.22
C PRO A 79 -5.84 -4.75 9.58
N ARG A 80 -7.15 -4.55 9.51
CA ARG A 80 -7.76 -3.22 9.68
C ARG A 80 -7.45 -2.58 11.03
N GLU A 81 -7.34 -3.37 12.08
CA GLU A 81 -6.99 -2.95 13.44
C GLU A 81 -5.65 -2.22 13.49
N PHE A 82 -4.73 -2.47 12.55
CA PHE A 82 -3.44 -1.81 12.49
C PHE A 82 -3.54 -0.31 12.17
N TYR A 83 -4.47 0.09 11.30
CA TYR A 83 -4.58 1.46 10.77
C TYR A 83 -5.93 2.14 11.05
N ILE A 84 -6.85 1.47 11.76
CA ILE A 84 -8.19 2.00 12.07
C ILE A 84 -8.16 3.36 12.77
N ASP A 85 -7.16 3.60 13.62
CA ASP A 85 -6.99 4.84 14.39
C ASP A 85 -6.72 6.07 13.52
N VAL A 86 -6.19 5.87 12.31
CA VAL A 86 -5.93 6.96 11.34
C VAL A 86 -6.90 6.98 10.17
N MET A 87 -7.92 6.11 10.15
CA MET A 87 -8.89 6.03 9.05
C MET A 87 -9.66 7.33 8.83
N GLN A 88 -10.07 8.02 9.89
CA GLN A 88 -10.79 9.30 9.73
C GLN A 88 -9.90 10.37 9.09
N LYS A 89 -8.61 10.37 9.40
CA LYS A 89 -7.63 11.27 8.78
C LYS A 89 -7.45 10.93 7.31
N ALA A 90 -7.30 9.65 6.98
CA ALA A 90 -7.18 9.19 5.60
C ALA A 90 -8.42 9.53 4.76
N TYR A 91 -9.62 9.33 5.30
CA TYR A 91 -10.88 9.73 4.67
C TYR A 91 -10.91 11.22 4.33
N ASN A 92 -10.43 12.07 5.26
CA ASN A 92 -10.37 13.51 5.03
C ASN A 92 -9.37 13.91 3.92
N ILE A 93 -8.36 13.09 3.65
CA ILE A 93 -7.41 13.27 2.55
C ILE A 93 -8.05 12.83 1.22
N CYS A 94 -8.73 11.68 1.21
CA CYS A 94 -9.33 11.07 0.01
C CYS A 94 -10.82 11.38 -0.16
N LYS A 95 -11.29 12.59 0.16
CA LYS A 95 -12.73 12.93 0.09
C LYS A 95 -13.40 12.69 -1.27
N PHE A 96 -12.62 12.51 -2.33
CA PHE A 96 -13.08 12.23 -3.69
C PHE A 96 -13.19 10.73 -4.01
N ASP A 97 -12.47 9.85 -3.29
CA ASP A 97 -12.60 8.40 -3.40
C ASP A 97 -12.48 7.73 -2.03
N GLU A 98 -13.62 7.44 -1.41
CA GLU A 98 -13.67 6.84 -0.09
C GLU A 98 -13.02 5.45 -0.04
N LYS A 99 -12.96 4.74 -1.18
CA LYS A 99 -12.40 3.38 -1.26
C LYS A 99 -10.88 3.36 -1.12
N ASP A 100 -10.23 4.48 -1.39
CA ASP A 100 -8.78 4.62 -1.25
C ASP A 100 -8.36 4.91 0.20
N SER A 101 -9.33 5.26 1.06
CA SER A 101 -9.06 5.61 2.47
C SER A 101 -8.26 4.54 3.23
N PRO A 102 -8.52 3.23 3.09
CA PRO A 102 -7.71 2.19 3.76
C PRO A 102 -6.25 2.17 3.29
N PHE A 103 -5.98 2.41 2.01
CA PHE A 103 -4.62 2.44 1.46
C PHE A 103 -3.84 3.65 2.00
N ILE A 104 -4.48 4.82 2.04
CA ILE A 104 -3.89 6.03 2.63
C ILE A 104 -3.70 5.88 4.15
N ALA A 105 -4.68 5.31 4.85
CA ALA A 105 -4.57 5.05 6.29
C ALA A 105 -3.38 4.16 6.61
N LEU A 106 -3.21 3.08 5.84
CA LEU A 106 -2.07 2.20 5.99
C LEU A 106 -0.75 2.92 5.70
N ALA A 107 -0.69 3.71 4.62
CA ALA A 107 0.52 4.46 4.27
C ALA A 107 0.88 5.52 5.32
N LEU A 108 -0.11 6.17 5.94
CA LEU A 108 0.09 7.05 7.09
C LEU A 108 0.62 6.28 8.31
N LYS A 109 0.05 5.12 8.61
CA LYS A 109 0.45 4.30 9.76
C LYS A 109 1.88 3.76 9.63
N LEU A 110 2.28 3.43 8.40
CA LEU A 110 3.64 2.99 8.07
C LEU A 110 4.64 4.15 7.94
N GLY A 111 4.18 5.41 7.99
CA GLY A 111 5.03 6.59 7.82
C GLY A 111 5.51 6.82 6.39
N ILE A 112 4.87 6.22 5.38
CA ILE A 112 5.24 6.36 3.96
C ILE A 112 4.80 7.72 3.40
N LEU A 113 3.64 8.20 3.82
CA LEU A 113 3.10 9.51 3.42
C LEU A 113 3.55 10.65 4.32
N SER A 114 4.67 10.53 5.02
CA SER A 114 5.24 11.63 5.81
C SER A 114 5.84 12.71 4.91
N GLY A 115 5.02 13.34 4.09
CA GLY A 115 5.25 14.70 3.67
C GLY A 115 5.15 15.58 4.91
N GLN A 116 6.29 15.79 5.59
CA GLN A 116 6.50 17.12 6.13
C GLN A 116 6.45 18.06 4.91
N THR A 117 5.33 18.75 4.75
CA THR A 117 5.40 20.09 4.18
C THR A 117 6.43 20.82 5.03
N ILE A 118 7.64 21.03 4.48
CA ILE A 118 8.58 22.01 5.00
C ILE A 118 7.84 23.34 4.88
N GLY A 119 7.22 23.76 5.98
CA GLY A 119 6.37 24.93 5.99
C GLY A 119 5.25 24.84 7.00
N GLU A 120 5.59 24.74 8.29
CA GLU A 120 4.95 25.57 9.31
C GLU A 120 5.72 25.53 10.64
N SER A 121 6.33 26.68 10.92
CA SER A 121 6.44 27.27 12.26
C SER A 121 7.33 26.59 13.29
N SER A 122 8.63 26.90 13.21
CA SER A 122 9.39 27.29 14.41
C SER A 122 8.83 28.63 14.94
N LYS A 123 7.63 28.60 15.53
CA LYS A 123 7.17 29.59 16.51
C LYS A 123 7.05 28.89 17.86
N THR A 124 8.19 28.77 18.53
CA THR A 124 8.34 28.47 19.95
C THR A 124 9.69 29.06 20.34
N GLY A 125 9.83 30.03 21.24
CA GLY A 125 8.84 30.73 22.05
C GLY A 125 9.45 32.06 22.51
N GLU A 126 8.57 32.96 22.95
CA GLU A 126 8.95 34.16 23.66
C GLU A 126 9.65 33.86 25.00
N LYS A 127 10.54 34.79 25.38
CA LYS A 127 10.97 35.17 26.74
C LYS A 127 11.93 34.26 27.51
N GLN A 128 13.15 34.79 27.71
CA GLN A 128 13.77 35.12 29.01
C GLN A 128 14.99 36.02 28.72
N LEU A 129 14.93 37.32 29.03
CA LEU A 129 15.29 38.01 30.28
C LEU A 129 16.76 38.51 30.31
N ASN A 130 16.88 39.81 30.57
CA ASN A 130 18.04 40.67 30.82
C ASN A 130 18.80 41.24 29.61
#